data_AF-A0A967TIB9-F1
#
_entry.id   AF-A0A967TIB9-F1
#
_cell.length_a   1.000
_cell.length_b   1.000
_cell.length_c   1.000
_cell.angle_alpha   90.00
_cell.angle_beta   90.00
_cell.angle_gamma   90.00
#
_symmetry.space_group_name_H-M   'P 1'
#
loop_
_entity.id
_entity.type
_entity.pdbx_description
1 polymer ?
#
loop_
_entity_poly.entity_id
_entity_poly.type
_entity_poly.pdbx_seq_one_letter_code
_entity_poly.pdbx_strand_id
1 'polypeptide(L)'
;MPDEPFGLPVFHESPKTPEKVPLDTVVHPDGRTSQYPPPEKWDDWVEWDGKEWPKRVARRYTLVPTVCFNCESACGLLAYVDKETLEIKKFEGNPAHPGSRGRNCAKGPATINQIYDPERILHPLKRKGERGEGEWERISW
;
A
#
# COMPACT_ATOMS: atom_id res chain seq x y z
N MET A 1 -36.81 -12.18 17.61
CA MET A 1 -35.75 -12.46 18.61
C MET A 1 -35.58 -11.19 19.43
N PRO A 2 -35.67 -11.27 20.76
CA PRO A 2 -35.62 -10.14 21.68
C PRO A 2 -34.18 -9.63 21.90
N ASP A 3 -34.04 -8.33 22.11
CA ASP A 3 -33.04 -7.64 22.94
C ASP A 3 -31.61 -8.23 23.02
N GLU A 4 -30.76 -7.94 22.05
CA GLU A 4 -29.30 -8.02 22.23
C GLU A 4 -28.72 -6.60 22.44
N PRO A 5 -28.17 -6.29 23.63
CA PRO A 5 -27.67 -4.96 23.94
C PRO A 5 -26.32 -4.75 23.25
N PHE A 6 -26.26 -3.93 22.20
CA PHE A 6 -25.02 -3.48 21.54
C PHE A 6 -23.89 -4.54 21.57
N GLY A 7 -24.19 -5.76 21.11
CA GLY A 7 -23.28 -6.89 21.24
C GLY A 7 -22.02 -6.62 20.43
N LEU A 8 -20.84 -6.75 21.05
CA LEU A 8 -19.58 -6.68 20.31
C LEU A 8 -19.61 -7.73 19.18
N PRO A 9 -19.17 -7.39 17.95
CA PRO A 9 -19.21 -8.32 16.84
C PRO A 9 -18.39 -9.56 17.18
N VAL A 10 -18.99 -10.74 16.99
CA VAL A 10 -18.30 -12.02 17.15
C VAL A 10 -17.35 -12.21 15.97
N PHE A 11 -16.08 -12.42 16.27
CA PHE A 11 -15.07 -12.67 15.25
C PHE A 11 -15.32 -14.02 14.57
N HIS A 12 -15.25 -14.03 13.24
CA HIS A 12 -15.28 -15.29 12.48
C HIS A 12 -13.95 -16.03 12.67
N GLU A 13 -14.01 -17.36 12.70
CA GLU A 13 -12.82 -18.21 12.62
C GLU A 13 -12.15 -18.03 11.26
N SER A 14 -10.82 -17.94 11.25
CA SER A 14 -10.03 -17.77 10.03
C SER A 14 -9.18 -19.00 9.76
N PRO A 15 -9.12 -19.50 8.52
CA PRO A 15 -8.26 -20.63 8.18
C PRO A 15 -6.76 -20.28 8.24
N LYS A 16 -6.40 -18.98 8.26
CA LYS A 16 -5.02 -18.50 8.32
C LYS A 16 -4.91 -17.41 9.38
N THR A 17 -3.91 -17.50 10.24
CA THR A 17 -3.62 -16.49 11.28
C THR A 17 -2.24 -15.91 11.02
N PRO A 18 -2.08 -14.57 10.91
CA PRO A 18 -0.78 -13.93 10.85
C PRO A 18 0.10 -14.34 12.03
N GLU A 19 1.36 -14.64 11.75
CA GLU A 19 2.35 -14.90 12.79
C GLU A 19 2.54 -13.65 13.66
N LYS A 20 2.62 -13.83 14.98
CA LYS A 20 2.99 -12.73 15.89
C LYS A 20 4.50 -12.51 15.81
N VAL A 21 4.91 -11.61 14.93
CA VAL A 21 6.31 -11.23 14.76
C VAL A 21 6.60 -9.94 15.54
N PRO A 22 7.73 -9.84 16.27
CA PRO A 22 8.20 -8.56 16.79
C PRO A 22 8.37 -7.56 15.65
N LEU A 23 7.71 -6.41 15.75
CA LEU A 23 7.82 -5.34 14.76
C LEU A 23 9.04 -4.47 15.03
N ASP A 24 9.69 -4.04 13.95
CA ASP A 24 10.77 -3.06 14.04
C ASP A 24 10.20 -1.72 14.49
N THR A 25 10.66 -1.27 15.65
CA THR A 25 10.21 -0.02 16.25
C THR A 25 11.19 1.10 15.90
N VAL A 26 10.72 2.08 15.15
CA VAL A 26 11.45 3.30 14.81
C VAL A 26 11.02 4.42 15.74
N VAL A 27 11.98 4.96 16.50
CA VAL A 27 11.80 6.18 17.30
C VAL A 27 12.19 7.38 16.45
N HIS A 28 11.22 8.24 16.16
CA HIS A 28 11.42 9.43 15.36
C HIS A 28 12.05 10.57 16.18
N PRO A 29 12.68 11.57 15.53
CA PRO A 29 13.32 12.70 16.23
C PRO A 29 12.38 13.52 17.13
N ASP A 30 11.07 13.47 16.86
CA ASP A 30 10.03 14.14 17.66
C ASP A 30 9.48 13.26 18.80
N GLY A 31 10.12 12.12 19.08
CA GLY A 31 9.75 11.19 20.16
C GLY A 31 8.61 10.24 19.81
N ARG A 32 7.95 10.39 18.65
CA ARG A 32 6.91 9.44 18.21
C ARG A 32 7.54 8.10 17.82
N THR A 33 6.82 7.02 18.06
CA THR A 33 7.21 5.67 17.63
C THR A 33 6.35 5.18 16.48
N SER A 34 6.96 4.55 15.49
CA SER A 34 6.27 3.81 14.44
C SER A 34 6.77 2.37 14.40
N GLN A 35 5.89 1.45 14.06
CA GLN A 35 6.19 0.03 13.97
C GLN A 35 6.06 -0.42 12.52
N TYR A 36 7.02 -1.21 12.06
CA TYR A 36 7.07 -1.72 10.70
C TYR A 36 7.34 -3.22 10.71
N PRO A 37 6.92 -3.95 9.68
CA PRO A 37 7.36 -5.32 9.47
C PRO A 37 8.90 -5.38 9.39
N PRO A 38 9.55 -6.32 10.08
CA PRO A 38 11.00 -6.45 10.01
C PRO A 38 11.45 -6.81 8.58
N PRO A 39 12.54 -6.25 8.06
CA PRO A 39 13.03 -6.50 6.70
C PRO A 39 13.17 -7.97 6.33
N GLU A 40 13.53 -8.83 7.29
CA GLU A 40 13.69 -10.28 7.10
C GLU A 40 12.37 -10.99 6.76
N LYS A 41 11.23 -10.34 7.00
CA LYS A 41 9.88 -10.85 6.69
C LYS A 41 9.26 -10.17 5.47
N TRP A 42 9.95 -9.25 4.80
CA TRP A 42 9.37 -8.50 3.68
C TRP A 42 9.03 -9.38 2.47
N ASP A 43 9.77 -10.47 2.25
CA ASP A 43 9.45 -11.42 1.17
C ASP A 43 8.13 -12.15 1.41
N ASP A 44 7.69 -12.26 2.67
CA ASP A 44 6.50 -12.99 3.05
C ASP A 44 5.81 -12.44 4.30
N TRP A 45 5.17 -11.29 4.16
CA TRP A 45 4.44 -10.63 5.23
C TRP A 45 2.98 -11.06 5.24
N VAL A 46 2.44 -11.42 6.40
CA VAL A 46 1.03 -11.75 6.56
C VAL A 46 0.40 -10.75 7.51
N GLU A 47 -0.72 -10.15 7.11
CA GLU A 47 -1.50 -9.26 7.97
C GLU A 47 -3.01 -9.44 7.73
N TRP A 48 -3.82 -8.90 8.65
CA TRP A 48 -5.28 -8.93 8.51
C TRP A 48 -5.76 -7.87 7.52
N ASP A 49 -6.73 -8.24 6.69
CA ASP A 49 -7.44 -7.31 5.82
C ASP A 49 -8.41 -6.46 6.66
N GLY A 50 -8.05 -5.20 6.90
CA GLY A 50 -8.87 -4.28 7.67
C GLY A 50 -10.23 -3.97 7.03
N LYS A 51 -10.40 -4.19 5.72
CA LYS A 51 -11.67 -3.92 5.01
C LYS A 51 -12.71 -5.01 5.24
N GLU A 52 -12.29 -6.21 5.62
CA GLU A 52 -13.16 -7.36 5.80
C GLU A 52 -13.78 -7.43 7.21
N TRP A 53 -13.59 -6.40 8.03
CA TRP A 53 -14.17 -6.33 9.38
C TRP A 53 -15.68 -6.61 9.39
N PRO A 54 -16.20 -7.49 10.26
CA PRO A 54 -15.53 -8.18 11.39
C PRO A 54 -14.91 -9.55 11.04
N LYS A 55 -14.88 -9.95 9.77
CA LYS A 55 -14.25 -11.21 9.34
C LYS A 55 -12.73 -11.08 9.43
N ARG A 56 -12.10 -12.15 9.89
CA ARG A 56 -10.63 -12.26 9.94
C ARG A 56 -10.12 -12.87 8.64
N VAL A 57 -9.77 -12.02 7.68
CA VAL A 57 -9.19 -12.46 6.40
C VAL A 57 -7.70 -12.14 6.40
N ALA A 58 -6.84 -13.15 6.46
CA ALA A 58 -5.40 -12.95 6.39
C ALA A 58 -4.97 -12.81 4.91
N ARG A 59 -4.16 -11.79 4.63
CA ARG A 59 -3.57 -11.52 3.32
C ARG A 59 -2.06 -11.68 3.40
N ARG A 60 -1.46 -12.11 2.29
CA ARG A 60 -0.02 -12.41 2.18
C ARG A 60 0.60 -11.46 1.17
N TYR A 61 1.65 -10.76 1.57
CA TYR A 61 2.28 -9.68 0.83
C TYR A 61 3.77 -9.90 0.64
N THR A 62 4.29 -9.42 -0.48
CA THR A 62 5.70 -9.06 -0.63
C THR A 62 5.82 -7.56 -0.45
N LEU A 63 6.67 -7.11 0.47
CA LEU A 63 6.92 -5.71 0.80
C LEU A 63 8.13 -5.24 0.01
N VAL A 64 7.86 -4.43 -1.03
CA VAL A 64 8.90 -4.01 -1.99
C VAL A 64 9.30 -2.57 -1.70
N PRO A 65 10.57 -2.31 -1.35
CA PRO A 65 11.09 -0.94 -1.22
C PRO A 65 10.99 -0.19 -2.54
N THR A 66 10.49 1.04 -2.49
CA THR A 66 10.41 1.94 -3.64
C THR A 66 10.58 3.40 -3.19
N VAL A 67 10.54 4.33 -4.14
CA VAL A 67 10.70 5.77 -3.91
C VAL A 67 9.45 6.50 -4.39
N CYS A 68 8.96 7.43 -3.57
CA CYS A 68 7.88 8.33 -3.94
C CYS A 68 8.40 9.41 -4.89
N PHE A 69 7.73 9.62 -6.03
CA PHE A 69 8.10 10.63 -7.03
C PHE A 69 7.08 11.77 -7.15
N ASN A 70 6.28 12.01 -6.11
CA ASN A 70 5.28 13.09 -6.10
C ASN A 70 5.89 14.48 -5.79
N CYS A 71 7.12 14.53 -5.29
CA CYS A 71 7.91 15.74 -5.09
C CYS A 71 9.41 15.40 -5.10
N GLU A 72 10.24 16.42 -5.03
CA GLU A 72 11.71 16.36 -5.05
C GLU A 72 12.34 15.69 -3.83
N SER A 73 11.58 15.47 -2.75
CA SER A 73 12.09 14.84 -1.52
C SER A 73 12.42 13.36 -1.67
N ALA A 74 11.88 12.69 -2.69
CA ALA A 74 12.14 11.29 -3.01
C ALA A 74 12.00 10.34 -1.80
N CYS A 75 11.00 10.56 -0.93
CA CYS A 75 10.83 9.76 0.28
C CYS A 75 10.64 8.28 -0.04
N GLY A 76 11.28 7.39 0.72
CA GLY A 76 11.10 5.96 0.58
C GLY A 76 9.69 5.51 0.94
N LEU A 77 9.19 4.55 0.17
CA LEU A 77 7.92 3.86 0.38
C LEU A 77 8.15 2.36 0.42
N LEU A 78 7.23 1.65 1.06
CA LEU A 78 7.14 0.20 1.07
C LEU A 78 5.82 -0.19 0.40
N ALA A 79 5.91 -0.85 -0.76
CA ALA A 79 4.76 -1.30 -1.53
C ALA A 79 4.32 -2.68 -1.04
N TYR A 80 3.06 -2.81 -0.63
CA TYR A 80 2.49 -4.09 -0.21
C TYR A 80 1.88 -4.78 -1.43
N VAL A 81 2.63 -5.69 -2.06
CA VAL A 81 2.21 -6.44 -3.25
C VAL A 81 1.55 -7.73 -2.80
N ASP A 82 0.28 -7.90 -3.11
CA ASP A 82 -0.46 -9.13 -2.80
C ASP A 82 0.14 -10.32 -3.55
N LYS A 83 0.50 -11.41 -2.84
CA LYS A 83 1.15 -12.57 -3.47
C LYS A 83 0.19 -13.45 -4.29
N GLU A 84 -1.12 -13.29 -4.10
CA GLU A 84 -2.14 -14.02 -4.85
C GLU A 84 -2.56 -13.23 -6.10
N THR A 85 -2.81 -11.92 -5.97
CA THR A 85 -3.29 -11.10 -7.11
C THR A 85 -2.19 -10.33 -7.84
N LEU A 86 -0.99 -10.23 -7.27
CA LEU A 86 0.13 -9.40 -7.76
C LEU A 86 -0.18 -7.90 -7.85
N GLU A 87 -1.24 -7.45 -7.18
CA GLU A 87 -1.63 -6.05 -7.12
C GLU A 87 -1.00 -5.36 -5.91
N ILE A 88 -0.67 -4.08 -6.07
CA ILE A 88 -0.26 -3.25 -4.93
C ILE A 88 -1.52 -2.87 -4.15
N LYS A 89 -1.60 -3.25 -2.87
CA LYS A 89 -2.79 -2.97 -2.04
C LYS A 89 -2.67 -1.69 -1.21
N LYS A 90 -1.45 -1.33 -0.81
CA LYS A 90 -1.16 -0.09 -0.08
C LYS A 90 0.33 0.29 -0.18
N PHE A 91 0.61 1.54 0.18
CA PHE A 91 1.95 2.04 0.42
C PHE A 91 2.07 2.55 1.85
N GLU A 92 3.17 2.18 2.51
CA GLU A 92 3.57 2.77 3.77
C GLU A 92 4.97 3.38 3.64
N GLY A 93 5.44 4.07 4.67
CA GLY A 93 6.80 4.62 4.66
C GLY A 93 7.85 3.53 4.85
N ASN A 94 8.95 3.61 4.10
CA ASN A 94 10.05 2.68 4.25
C ASN A 94 10.96 3.10 5.42
N PRO A 95 11.02 2.34 6.55
CA PRO A 95 11.88 2.68 7.69
C PRO A 95 13.37 2.62 7.36
N ALA A 96 13.78 1.78 6.41
CA ALA A 96 15.17 1.63 6.00
C ALA A 96 15.66 2.73 5.03
N HIS A 97 14.76 3.59 4.54
CA HIS A 97 15.15 4.67 3.65
C HIS A 97 15.94 5.76 4.40
N PRO A 98 17.17 6.11 3.97
CA PRO A 98 18.09 6.92 4.78
C PRO A 98 17.60 8.35 5.03
N GLY A 99 16.92 8.94 4.04
CA GLY A 99 16.43 10.32 4.13
C GLY A 99 15.12 10.45 4.91
N SER A 100 14.17 9.55 4.66
CA SER A 100 12.80 9.69 5.17
C SER A 100 12.50 8.81 6.39
N ARG A 101 13.23 7.70 6.58
CA ARG A 101 13.15 6.82 7.77
C ARG A 101 11.71 6.48 8.17
N GLY A 102 10.89 6.10 7.17
CA GLY A 102 9.50 5.73 7.35
C GLY A 102 8.50 6.90 7.42
N ARG A 103 8.96 8.16 7.37
CA ARG A 103 8.08 9.34 7.29
C ARG A 103 7.68 9.64 5.85
N ASN A 104 6.39 9.92 5.66
CA ASN A 104 5.87 10.42 4.38
C ASN A 104 4.80 11.48 4.65
N CYS A 105 4.62 12.39 3.70
CA CYS A 105 3.46 13.27 3.67
C CYS A 105 2.22 12.50 3.18
N ALA A 106 1.04 13.14 3.24
CA ALA A 106 -0.22 12.53 2.80
C ALA A 106 -0.19 12.03 1.34
N LYS A 107 0.64 12.65 0.48
CA LYS A 107 0.78 12.25 -0.93
C LYS A 107 1.46 10.88 -1.10
N GLY A 108 2.30 10.45 -0.15
CA GLY A 108 3.06 9.20 -0.27
C GLY A 108 2.14 7.98 -0.38
N PRO A 109 1.36 7.66 0.66
CA PRO A 109 0.38 6.56 0.61
C PRO A 109 -0.66 6.71 -0.50
N ALA A 110 -1.06 7.96 -0.81
CA ALA A 110 -2.04 8.26 -1.85
C ALA A 110 -1.56 7.97 -3.28
N THR A 111 -0.27 7.68 -3.49
CA THR A 111 0.28 7.29 -4.80
C THR A 111 -0.42 6.06 -5.39
N ILE A 112 -1.05 5.22 -4.56
CA ILE A 112 -1.87 4.09 -5.02
C ILE A 112 -2.94 4.51 -6.03
N ASN A 113 -3.51 5.71 -5.89
CA ASN A 113 -4.55 6.20 -6.79
C ASN A 113 -4.04 6.41 -8.22
N GLN A 114 -2.76 6.71 -8.42
CA GLN A 114 -2.17 6.92 -9.74
C GLN A 114 -2.00 5.61 -10.53
N ILE A 115 -1.93 4.47 -9.83
CA ILE A 115 -1.72 3.16 -10.46
C ILE A 115 -2.98 2.71 -11.19
N TYR A 116 -4.14 2.97 -10.59
CA TYR A 116 -5.45 2.56 -11.09
C TYR A 116 -6.30 3.75 -11.54
N ASP A 117 -5.66 4.87 -11.88
CA ASP A 117 -6.33 6.06 -12.39
C ASP A 117 -7.07 5.73 -13.71
N PRO A 118 -8.36 6.04 -13.84
CA PRO A 118 -9.12 5.78 -15.07
C PRO A 118 -8.58 6.52 -16.30
N GLU A 119 -7.86 7.63 -16.10
CA GLU A 119 -7.27 8.44 -17.17
C GLU A 119 -5.79 8.10 -17.41
N ARG A 120 -5.27 7.02 -16.81
CA ARG A 120 -3.87 6.61 -16.96
C ARG A 120 -3.52 6.29 -18.42
N ILE A 121 -2.39 6.82 -18.88
CA ILE A 121 -1.84 6.52 -20.21
C ILE A 121 -1.17 5.13 -20.18
N LEU A 122 -1.79 4.14 -20.83
CA LEU A 122 -1.34 2.74 -20.84
C LEU A 122 -0.58 2.33 -22.11
N HIS A 123 -0.65 3.13 -23.17
CA HIS A 123 -0.09 2.83 -24.48
C HIS A 123 0.60 4.07 -25.06
N PRO A 124 1.58 3.90 -25.96
CA PRO A 124 2.06 4.99 -26.79
C PRO A 124 0.91 5.59 -27.62
N LEU A 125 0.80 6.92 -27.60
CA LEU A 125 -0.22 7.67 -28.30
C LEU A 125 0.45 8.68 -29.25
N LYS A 126 0.07 8.66 -30.53
CA LYS A 126 0.47 9.65 -31.52
C LYS A 126 -0.64 10.67 -31.68
N ARG A 127 -0.29 11.96 -31.71
CA ARG A 127 -1.27 13.03 -31.97
C ARG A 127 -1.82 12.88 -33.39
N LYS A 128 -3.14 12.87 -33.53
CA LYS A 128 -3.85 12.74 -34.81
C LYS A 128 -4.36 14.10 -35.34
N GLY A 129 -4.75 15.01 -34.44
CA GLY A 129 -5.25 16.35 -34.76
C GLY A 129 -4.28 17.48 -34.40
N GLU A 130 -4.83 18.68 -34.23
CA GLU A 130 -4.09 19.86 -33.76
C GLU A 130 -3.76 19.74 -32.25
N ARG A 131 -2.80 20.56 -31.79
CA ARG A 131 -2.38 20.52 -30.38
C ARG A 131 -3.50 21.05 -29.48
N GLY A 132 -3.96 20.20 -28.56
CA GLY A 132 -4.99 20.55 -27.55
C GLY A 132 -6.35 19.91 -27.80
N GLU A 133 -6.58 19.28 -28.96
CA GLU A 133 -7.88 18.67 -29.31
C GLU A 133 -8.15 17.34 -28.59
N GLY A 134 -7.12 16.72 -28.01
CA GLY A 134 -7.26 15.40 -27.36
C GLY A 134 -7.42 14.23 -28.36
N GLU A 135 -7.18 14.46 -29.65
CA GLU A 135 -7.27 13.45 -30.69
C GLU A 135 -5.98 12.62 -30.78
N TRP A 136 -6.07 11.35 -30.36
CA TRP A 136 -4.94 10.43 -30.28
C TRP A 136 -5.18 9.14 -31.07
N GLU A 137 -4.13 8.64 -31.72
CA GLU A 137 -4.07 7.32 -32.32
C GLU A 137 -3.10 6.44 -31.52
N ARG A 138 -3.53 5.24 -31.14
CA ARG A 138 -2.66 4.27 -30.46
C ARG A 138 -1.63 3.70 -31.43
N ILE A 139 -0.36 3.67 -31.02
CA ILE A 139 0.73 3.06 -31.80
C ILE A 139 1.47 1.98 -30.98
N SER A 140 2.33 1.21 -31.65
CA SER A 140 3.28 0.32 -30.97
C SER A 140 4.45 1.11 -30.39
N TRP A 141 5.15 0.52 -29.43
CA TRP A 141 6.45 1.00 -28.95
C TRP A 141 7.52 0.90 -30.04
#